data_AF-A0A2E4PPJ6-F1
#
_entry.id   AF-A0A2E4PPJ6-F1
#
_cell.length_a   1.000
_cell.length_b   1.000
_cell.length_c   1.000
_cell.angle_alpha   90.00
_cell.angle_beta   90.00
_cell.angle_gamma   90.00
#
_symmetry.space_group_name_H-M   'P 1'
#
loop_
_entity.id
_entity.type
_entity.pdbx_description
1 polymer ?
#
loop_
_entity_poly.entity_id
_entity_poly.type
_entity_poly.pdbx_seq_one_letter_code
_entity_poly.pdbx_strand_id
1 'polypeptide(L)'
;MNTTILYNEDIAKEVETAVMCVFGCKLTDLVGFFDTDYKKIVVFVLSKLYGFDKRNIAQAYSMSYMYVPTVVDEIELRYLLDVKIREKLIEIVKIIGYESRAMDGSRIEFTA
;
A
#
# COMPACT_ATOMS: atom_id res chain seq x y z
N MET A 1 -21.57 8.65 -1.74
CA MET A 1 -20.73 9.88 -1.62
C MET A 1 -19.31 9.38 -1.39
N ASN A 2 -18.42 9.52 -2.39
CA ASN A 2 -17.01 9.16 -2.21
C ASN A 2 -16.35 10.27 -1.38
N THR A 3 -16.16 10.02 -0.10
CA THR A 3 -15.30 10.87 0.73
C THR A 3 -13.86 10.61 0.31
N THR A 4 -13.34 11.36 -0.66
CA THR A 4 -11.92 11.30 -1.02
C THR A 4 -11.11 11.81 0.16
N ILE A 5 -10.35 10.92 0.80
CA ILE A 5 -9.42 11.28 1.87
C ILE A 5 -8.26 12.04 1.24
N LEU A 6 -7.98 13.22 1.77
CA LEU A 6 -6.87 14.06 1.33
C LEU A 6 -5.55 13.30 1.53
N TYR A 7 -4.65 13.39 0.56
CA TYR A 7 -3.33 12.78 0.69
C TYR A 7 -2.56 13.43 1.85
N ASN A 8 -1.97 12.59 2.71
CA ASN A 8 -1.14 13.01 3.83
C ASN A 8 0.28 12.49 3.64
N GLU A 9 1.24 13.41 3.51
CA GLU A 9 2.65 13.10 3.26
C GLU A 9 3.32 12.41 4.46
N ASP A 10 2.92 12.73 5.69
CA ASP A 10 3.48 12.11 6.89
C ASP A 10 3.08 10.63 6.96
N ILE A 11 1.81 10.32 6.69
CA ILE A 11 1.33 8.94 6.56
C ILE A 11 2.05 8.20 5.43
N ALA A 12 2.25 8.86 4.28
CA ALA A 12 2.99 8.27 3.17
C ALA A 12 4.44 7.90 3.57
N LYS A 13 5.14 8.79 4.28
CA LYS A 13 6.49 8.54 4.80
C LYS A 13 6.55 7.41 5.81
N GLU A 14 5.54 7.29 6.68
CA GLU A 14 5.44 6.18 7.62
C GLU A 14 5.31 4.84 6.89
N VAL A 15 4.45 4.77 5.88
CA VAL A 15 4.29 3.58 5.03
C VAL A 15 5.57 3.27 4.26
N GLU A 16 6.20 4.27 3.64
CA GLU A 16 7.48 4.11 2.93
C GLU A 16 8.56 3.55 3.84
N THR A 17 8.67 4.10 5.05
CA THR A 17 9.65 3.64 6.06
C THR A 17 9.39 2.20 6.48
N ALA A 18 8.12 1.83 6.70
CA ALA A 18 7.75 0.45 7.03
C ALA A 18 8.08 -0.51 5.89
N VAL A 19 7.78 -0.15 4.64
CA VAL A 19 8.12 -0.97 3.47
C VAL A 19 9.64 -1.11 3.31
N MET A 20 10.41 -0.04 3.48
CA MET A 20 11.87 -0.09 3.46
C MET A 20 12.42 -1.02 4.53
N CYS A 21 11.86 -0.98 5.75
CA CYS A 21 12.28 -1.85 6.85
C CYS A 21 12.02 -3.34 6.55
N VAL A 22 10.82 -3.68 6.07
CA VAL A 22 10.39 -5.08 5.85
C VAL A 22 11.02 -5.69 4.60
N PHE A 23 11.25 -4.88 3.55
CA PHE A 23 11.80 -5.37 2.28
C PHE A 23 13.29 -5.11 2.10
N GLY A 24 13.92 -4.30 2.96
CA GLY A 24 15.33 -3.92 2.83
C GLY A 24 15.63 -3.10 1.57
N CYS A 25 14.63 -2.38 1.06
CA CYS A 25 14.74 -1.55 -0.14
C CYS A 25 15.09 -0.10 0.20
N LYS A 26 15.43 0.70 -0.82
CA LYS A 26 15.75 2.12 -0.67
C LYS A 26 14.56 2.98 -1.03
N LEU A 27 14.51 4.20 -0.50
CA LEU A 27 13.48 5.18 -0.85
C LEU A 27 13.38 5.41 -2.37
N THR A 28 14.51 5.39 -3.07
CA THR A 28 14.56 5.52 -4.54
C THR A 28 13.82 4.41 -5.28
N ASP A 29 13.70 3.23 -4.67
CA ASP A 29 12.91 2.13 -5.25
C ASP A 29 11.41 2.38 -5.10
N LEU A 30 11.01 3.19 -4.11
CA LEU A 30 9.61 3.52 -3.81
C LEU A 30 9.12 4.73 -4.59
N VAL A 31 9.87 5.84 -4.56
CA VAL A 31 9.45 7.14 -5.14
C VAL A 31 10.15 7.48 -6.46
N GLY A 32 11.09 6.65 -6.91
CA GLY A 32 11.82 6.86 -8.16
C GLY A 32 10.93 6.73 -9.39
N PHE A 33 11.47 6.97 -10.59
CA PHE A 33 10.67 6.91 -11.83
C PHE A 33 10.20 5.49 -12.19
N PHE A 34 11.02 4.48 -11.89
CA PHE A 34 10.74 3.10 -12.28
C PHE A 34 9.56 2.51 -11.49
N ASP A 35 8.80 1.64 -12.16
CA ASP A 35 7.77 0.84 -11.51
C ASP A 35 8.42 -0.39 -10.87
N THR A 36 8.42 -0.42 -9.53
CA THR A 36 9.03 -1.50 -8.75
C THR A 36 7.96 -2.21 -7.94
N ASP A 37 8.22 -3.47 -7.59
CA ASP A 37 7.36 -4.24 -6.69
C ASP A 37 7.13 -3.52 -5.34
N TYR A 38 8.15 -2.84 -4.82
CA TYR A 38 8.07 -2.16 -3.54
C TYR A 38 7.21 -0.90 -3.61
N LYS A 39 7.30 -0.13 -4.71
CA LYS A 39 6.41 1.00 -5.00
C LYS A 39 4.96 0.53 -5.05
N LYS A 40 4.68 -0.59 -5.74
CA LYS A 40 3.34 -1.15 -5.83
C LYS A 40 2.75 -1.51 -4.47
N ILE A 41 3.57 -2.03 -3.55
CA ILE A 41 3.18 -2.32 -2.17
C ILE A 41 2.80 -1.03 -1.42
N VAL A 42 3.58 0.05 -1.54
CA VAL A 42 3.23 1.35 -0.94
C VAL A 42 1.89 1.86 -1.47
N VAL A 43 1.71 1.83 -2.79
CA VAL A 43 0.46 2.23 -3.46
C VAL A 43 -0.73 1.41 -2.96
N PHE A 44 -0.56 0.09 -2.82
CA PHE A 44 -1.59 -0.79 -2.27
C PHE A 44 -1.98 -0.37 -0.85
N VAL A 45 -1.01 -0.15 0.04
CA VAL A 45 -1.26 0.23 1.44
C VAL A 45 -1.99 1.57 1.53
N LEU A 46 -1.51 2.60 0.82
CA LEU A 46 -2.12 3.94 0.84
C LEU A 46 -3.54 3.95 0.26
N SER A 47 -3.79 3.14 -0.76
CA SER A 47 -5.11 3.01 -1.37
C SER A 47 -6.07 2.21 -0.48
N LYS A 48 -5.68 1.01 -0.03
CA LYS A 48 -6.58 0.08 0.67
C LYS A 48 -6.76 0.38 2.16
N LEU A 49 -5.71 0.81 2.86
CA LEU A 49 -5.79 1.06 4.31
C LEU A 49 -6.20 2.50 4.64
N TYR A 50 -5.63 3.46 3.90
CA TYR A 50 -5.84 4.88 4.15
C TYR A 50 -6.87 5.51 3.21
N GLY A 51 -7.34 4.79 2.18
CA GLY A 51 -8.39 5.27 1.28
C GLY A 51 -8.00 6.50 0.46
N PHE A 52 -6.69 6.73 0.25
CA PHE A 52 -6.22 7.91 -0.47
C PHE A 52 -6.67 7.88 -1.94
N ASP A 53 -6.99 9.08 -2.48
CA ASP A 53 -7.42 9.19 -3.86
C ASP A 53 -6.32 8.74 -4.83
N LYS A 54 -6.70 7.91 -5.80
CA LYS A 54 -5.78 7.34 -6.80
C LYS A 54 -5.04 8.40 -7.62
N ARG A 55 -5.60 9.59 -7.84
CA ARG A 55 -4.92 10.67 -8.57
C ARG A 55 -3.80 11.27 -7.71
N ASN A 56 -4.04 11.43 -6.42
CA ASN A 56 -3.02 11.92 -5.49
C ASN A 56 -1.88 10.90 -5.34
N ILE A 57 -2.21 9.62 -5.17
CA ILE A 57 -1.22 8.54 -5.14
C ILE A 57 -0.41 8.51 -6.44
N ALA A 58 -1.09 8.57 -7.59
CA ALA A 58 -0.45 8.57 -8.89
C ALA A 58 0.56 9.71 -9.08
N GLN A 59 0.19 10.91 -8.63
CA GLN A 59 1.08 12.07 -8.65
C GLN A 59 2.29 11.85 -7.73
N ALA A 60 2.09 11.36 -6.50
CA ALA A 60 3.17 11.14 -5.54
C ALA A 60 4.18 10.08 -6.00
N TYR A 61 3.72 9.00 -6.61
CA TYR A 61 4.57 7.86 -7.00
C TYR A 61 4.92 7.83 -8.49
N SER A 62 4.73 8.95 -9.19
CA SER A 62 5.05 9.13 -10.62
C SER A 62 4.50 8.00 -11.49
N MET A 63 3.23 7.65 -11.32
CA MET A 63 2.54 6.63 -12.11
C MET A 63 1.23 7.14 -12.69
N SER A 64 0.63 6.39 -13.62
CA SER A 64 -0.67 6.74 -14.17
C SER A 64 -1.78 6.46 -13.14
N TYR A 65 -2.71 7.40 -12.96
CA TYR A 65 -3.87 7.19 -12.07
C TYR A 65 -4.82 6.09 -12.58
N MET A 66 -4.76 5.75 -13.87
CA MET A 66 -5.48 4.60 -14.44
C MET A 66 -4.80 3.27 -14.07
N TYR A 67 -3.51 3.31 -13.74
CA TYR A 67 -2.74 2.13 -13.36
C TYR A 67 -2.85 1.81 -11.86
N VAL A 68 -3.08 2.81 -11.00
CA VAL A 68 -3.24 2.60 -9.54
C VAL A 68 -4.25 1.49 -9.19
N PRO A 69 -5.47 1.43 -9.76
CA PRO A 69 -6.39 0.32 -9.48
C PRO A 69 -5.83 -1.05 -9.86
N THR A 70 -5.15 -1.15 -11.01
CA THR A 70 -4.50 -2.40 -11.45
C THR A 70 -3.41 -2.85 -10.49
N VAL A 71 -2.59 -1.91 -10.00
CA VAL A 71 -1.57 -2.19 -8.97
C VAL A 71 -2.21 -2.72 -7.69
N VAL A 72 -3.32 -2.11 -7.27
CA VAL A 72 -4.05 -2.53 -6.07
C VAL A 72 -4.58 -3.95 -6.22
N ASP A 73 -5.23 -4.28 -7.34
CA ASP A 73 -5.73 -5.63 -7.63
C ASP A 73 -4.59 -6.66 -7.72
N GLU A 74 -3.45 -6.29 -8.31
CA GLU A 74 -2.26 -7.14 -8.43
C GLU A 74 -1.70 -7.54 -7.06
N ILE A 75 -1.52 -6.56 -6.16
CA ILE A 75 -1.00 -6.82 -4.81
C ILE A 75 -2.03 -7.55 -3.94
N GLU A 76 -3.32 -7.27 -4.10
CA GLU A 76 -4.40 -8.01 -3.41
C GLU A 76 -4.39 -9.49 -3.80
N LEU A 77 -4.24 -9.79 -5.10
CA LEU A 77 -4.12 -11.18 -5.57
C LEU A 77 -2.85 -11.85 -5.01
N ARG A 78 -1.70 -11.16 -5.01
CA ARG A 78 -0.45 -11.68 -4.44
C ARG A 78 -0.57 -11.94 -2.94
N TYR A 79 -1.24 -11.06 -2.20
CA TYR A 79 -1.53 -11.28 -0.78
C TYR A 79 -2.35 -12.57 -0.55
N LEU A 80 -3.32 -12.87 -1.43
CA LEU A 80 -4.15 -14.08 -1.35
C LEU A 80 -3.42 -15.36 -1.77
N LEU A 81 -2.43 -15.28 -2.66
CA LEU A 81 -1.78 -16.46 -3.23
C LEU A 81 -0.39 -16.75 -2.67
N ASP A 82 0.35 -15.73 -2.23
CA ASP A 82 1.73 -15.85 -1.77
C ASP A 82 1.83 -15.58 -0.26
N VAL A 83 2.12 -16.64 0.50
CA VAL A 83 2.27 -16.61 1.96
C VAL A 83 3.39 -15.65 2.39
N LYS A 84 4.49 -15.56 1.65
CA LYS A 84 5.61 -14.67 2.01
C LYS A 84 5.23 -13.21 1.84
N ILE A 85 4.53 -12.87 0.75
CA ILE A 85 4.01 -11.51 0.54
C ILE A 85 2.98 -11.16 1.61
N ARG A 86 2.10 -12.10 1.96
CA ARG A 86 1.13 -11.92 3.04
C ARG A 86 1.79 -11.61 4.38
N GLU A 87 2.78 -12.40 4.79
CA GLU A 87 3.51 -12.21 6.04
C GLU A 87 4.17 -10.84 6.11
N LYS A 88 4.83 -10.42 5.03
CA LYS A 88 5.46 -9.09 4.93
C LYS A 88 4.43 -7.95 4.98
N LEU A 89 3.29 -8.08 4.32
CA LEU A 89 2.22 -7.08 4.39
C LEU A 89 1.64 -6.97 5.81
N ILE A 90 1.45 -8.10 6.51
CA ILE A 90 1.03 -8.10 7.91
C ILE A 90 2.07 -7.40 8.80
N GLU A 91 3.36 -7.60 8.54
CA GLU A 91 4.43 -6.91 9.25
C GLU A 91 4.41 -5.39 9.03
N ILE A 92 4.23 -4.94 7.78
CA ILE A 92 4.07 -3.51 7.46
C ILE A 92 2.88 -2.91 8.25
N VAL A 93 1.73 -3.59 8.21
CA VAL A 93 0.50 -3.16 8.90
C VAL A 93 0.71 -3.02 10.41
N LYS A 94 1.47 -3.94 11.02
CA LYS A 94 1.84 -3.87 12.44
C LYS A 94 2.74 -2.66 12.74
N ILE A 95 3.72 -2.37 11.88
CA ILE A 95 4.65 -1.24 12.07
C ILE A 95 3.90 0.10 12.06
N ILE A 96 2.92 0.25 11.14
CA ILE A 96 2.13 1.48 11.01
C ILE A 96 0.93 1.55 11.97
N GLY A 97 0.84 0.64 12.95
CA GLY A 97 -0.12 0.72 14.07
C GLY A 97 -1.54 0.24 13.77
N TYR A 98 -1.79 -0.44 12.65
CA TYR A 98 -3.10 -1.04 12.36
C TYR A 98 -3.23 -2.42 13.03
N GLU A 99 -4.29 -2.65 13.81
CA GLU A 99 -4.58 -3.97 14.38
C GLU A 99 -5.08 -4.93 13.29
N SER A 100 -4.31 -5.99 13.01
CA SER A 100 -4.74 -7.08 12.14
C SER A 100 -5.83 -7.90 12.83
N ARG A 101 -7.11 -7.52 12.65
CA ARG A 101 -8.22 -8.43 12.93
C ARG A 101 -8.21 -9.52 11.88
N ALA A 102 -8.22 -10.77 12.33
CA ALA A 102 -8.04 -11.96 11.52
C ALA A 102 -8.84 -11.88 10.20
N MET A 103 -8.07 -11.92 9.12
CA MET A 103 -8.52 -11.90 7.73
C MET A 103 -9.22 -13.22 7.38
N ASP A 104 -10.47 -13.39 7.82
CA ASP A 104 -11.33 -14.48 7.34
C ASP A 104 -11.91 -14.14 5.96
N GLY A 105 -12.06 -15.17 5.13
CA GLY A 105 -12.12 -15.10 3.66
C GLY A 105 -13.40 -14.55 3.05
N SER A 106 -14.08 -13.58 3.65
CA SER A 106 -15.25 -12.97 3.04
C SER A 106 -15.39 -11.50 3.43
N ARG A 107 -14.91 -10.61 2.53
CA ARG A 107 -14.94 -9.14 2.59
C ARG A 107 -14.06 -8.54 3.69
N ILE A 108 -12.98 -7.90 3.25
CA ILE A 108 -12.05 -7.22 4.15
C ILE A 108 -12.60 -5.81 4.45
N GLU A 109 -12.96 -5.57 5.71
CA GLU A 109 -13.07 -4.22 6.27
C GLU A 109 -11.82 -3.95 7.11
N PHE A 110 -10.93 -3.10 6.59
CA PHE A 110 -9.87 -2.50 7.40
C PHE A 110 -10.50 -1.40 8.25
N THR A 111 -10.47 -1.55 9.58
CA THR A 111 -10.93 -0.52 10.52
C THR A 111 -9.71 0.10 11.18
N ALA A 112 -9.67 1.43 11.18
CA ALA A 112 -8.68 2.25 11.85
C ALA A 112 -8.91 2.28 13.37
#